data_AF-A0A7D9K3T6-F1
#
_entry.id   AF-A0A7D9K3T6-F1
#
_cell.length_a   1.000
_cell.length_b   1.000
_cell.length_c   1.000
_cell.angle_alpha   90.00
_cell.angle_beta   90.00
_cell.angle_gamma   90.00
#
_symmetry.space_group_name_H-M   'P 1'
#
loop_
_entity.id
_entity.type
_entity.pdbx_description
1 polymer ?
#
loop_
_entity_poly.entity_id
_entity_poly.type
_entity_poly.pdbx_seq_one_letter_code
_entity_poly.pdbx_strand_id
1 'polypeptide(L)'
;MFASFERYLKKKNGFSIMMDKGFERARKALQSKQKELKQKGKGNKPNASVALSEDEVKLLYEKELLGISSREALLNTVWFNNTIHFGLRGCKEHRDICWGDVKPRKNANGEEYLEYFERQTKTSTGDNPRDVRK
;
A
#
# COMPACT_ATOMS: atom_id res chain seq x y z
N MET A 1 -8.11 2.75 -15.54
CA MET A 1 -9.18 3.00 -16.55
C MET A 1 -10.16 4.09 -16.12
N PHE A 2 -10.77 4.07 -14.93
CA PHE A 2 -11.69 5.14 -14.50
C PHE A 2 -11.04 6.53 -14.32
N ALA A 3 -9.80 6.58 -13.81
CA ALA A 3 -9.09 7.84 -13.58
C ALA A 3 -8.79 8.64 -14.86
N SER A 4 -8.60 7.96 -16.01
CA SER A 4 -8.37 8.64 -17.29
C SER A 4 -9.64 9.30 -17.83
N PHE A 5 -10.80 8.64 -17.70
CA PHE A 5 -12.09 9.22 -18.07
C PHE A 5 -12.47 10.40 -17.17
N GLU A 6 -12.32 10.23 -15.86
CA GLU A 6 -12.57 11.29 -14.87
C GLU A 6 -11.69 12.52 -15.16
N ARG A 7 -10.39 12.33 -15.43
CA ARG A 7 -9.48 13.41 -15.79
C ARG A 7 -9.86 14.09 -17.10
N TYR A 8 -10.23 13.31 -18.12
CA TYR A 8 -10.63 13.82 -19.42
C TYR A 8 -11.88 14.70 -19.32
N LEU A 9 -12.92 14.21 -18.65
CA LEU A 9 -14.20 14.93 -18.51
C LEU A 9 -14.08 16.19 -17.65
N LYS A 10 -13.29 16.14 -16.57
CA LYS A 10 -12.95 17.34 -15.80
C LYS A 10 -12.26 18.40 -16.65
N LYS A 11 -11.30 17.98 -17.49
CA LYS A 11 -10.53 18.90 -18.35
C LYS A 11 -11.36 19.47 -19.51
N LYS A 12 -12.20 18.65 -20.14
CA LYS A 12 -12.95 19.04 -21.36
C LYS A 12 -14.31 19.67 -21.09
N ASN A 13 -15.00 19.20 -20.05
CA ASN A 13 -16.42 19.53 -19.82
C ASN A 13 -16.69 20.07 -18.41
N GLY A 14 -15.70 20.08 -17.51
CA GLY A 14 -15.86 20.52 -16.12
C GLY A 14 -16.65 19.55 -15.23
N PHE A 15 -17.11 18.42 -15.77
CA PHE A 15 -17.89 17.44 -15.03
C PHE A 15 -17.02 16.41 -14.31
N SER A 16 -17.49 15.95 -13.15
CA SER A 16 -16.95 14.85 -12.38
C SER A 16 -17.95 13.70 -12.32
N ILE A 17 -17.63 12.57 -12.96
CA ILE A 17 -18.44 11.35 -12.83
C ILE A 17 -18.41 10.86 -11.37
N MET A 18 -17.33 11.13 -10.64
CA MET A 18 -17.17 10.71 -9.25
C MET A 18 -17.92 11.60 -8.25
N MET A 19 -17.96 12.92 -8.47
CA MET A 19 -18.49 13.87 -7.49
C MET A 19 -19.86 14.44 -7.85
N ASP A 20 -20.15 14.67 -9.14
CA ASP A 20 -21.36 15.41 -9.49
C ASP A 20 -22.62 14.58 -9.21
N LYS A 21 -23.67 15.25 -8.71
CA LYS A 21 -24.94 14.62 -8.35
C LYS A 21 -25.65 14.00 -9.57
N GLY A 22 -25.48 14.59 -10.75
CA GLY A 22 -26.09 14.09 -12.00
C GLY A 22 -25.71 12.64 -12.34
N PHE A 23 -24.55 12.15 -11.87
CA PHE A 23 -24.10 10.77 -12.10
C PHE A 23 -24.42 9.81 -10.94
N GLU A 24 -25.13 10.23 -9.90
CA GLU A 24 -25.41 9.39 -8.73
C GLU A 24 -26.12 8.08 -9.11
N ARG A 25 -27.12 8.15 -10.01
CA ARG A 25 -27.84 6.96 -10.48
C ARG A 25 -26.92 5.99 -11.21
N ALA A 26 -26.00 6.49 -12.05
CA ALA A 26 -25.02 5.67 -12.75
C ALA A 26 -24.04 5.01 -11.77
N ARG A 27 -23.57 5.75 -10.75
CA ARG A 27 -22.71 5.20 -9.69
C ARG A 27 -23.42 4.08 -8.92
N LYS A 28 -24.69 4.27 -8.54
CA LYS A 28 -25.50 3.24 -7.86
C LYS A 28 -25.70 2.00 -8.73
N ALA A 29 -26.04 2.17 -10.01
CA ALA A 29 -26.19 1.06 -10.94
C ALA A 29 -24.90 0.24 -11.09
N LEU A 30 -23.75 0.93 -11.23
CA LEU A 30 -22.44 0.30 -11.30
C LEU A 30 -22.11 -0.48 -10.01
N GLN A 31 -22.36 0.10 -8.85
CA GLN A 31 -22.15 -0.56 -7.55
C GLN A 31 -23.03 -1.82 -7.40
N SER A 32 -24.31 -1.75 -7.78
CA SER A 32 -25.20 -2.92 -7.79
C SER A 32 -24.67 -4.01 -8.71
N LYS A 33 -24.21 -3.66 -9.92
CA LYS A 33 -23.63 -4.63 -10.84
C LYS A 33 -22.35 -5.27 -10.29
N GLN A 34 -21.48 -4.48 -9.65
CA GLN A 34 -20.29 -5.00 -8.98
C GLN A 34 -20.64 -6.00 -7.87
N LYS A 35 -21.67 -5.73 -7.06
CA LYS A 35 -22.15 -6.66 -6.02
C LYS A 35 -22.67 -7.97 -6.62
N GLU A 36 -23.51 -7.89 -7.66
CA GLU A 36 -24.02 -9.05 -8.38
C GLU A 36 -22.89 -9.91 -8.95
N LEU A 37 -21.89 -9.28 -9.58
CA LEU A 37 -20.74 -9.98 -10.14
C LEU A 37 -19.89 -10.66 -9.05
N LYS A 38 -19.70 -10.01 -7.90
CA LYS A 38 -19.01 -10.62 -6.75
C LYS A 38 -19.77 -11.84 -6.22
N GLN A 39 -21.10 -11.77 -6.10
CA GLN A 39 -21.93 -12.91 -5.69
C GLN A 39 -21.83 -14.08 -6.66
N LYS A 40 -21.73 -13.81 -7.96
CA LYS A 40 -21.50 -14.80 -9.02
C LYS A 40 -20.06 -15.33 -9.08
N GLY A 41 -19.21 -15.01 -8.11
CA GLY A 41 -17.81 -15.45 -8.07
C GLY A 41 -16.88 -14.72 -9.06
N LYS A 42 -17.38 -13.73 -9.82
CA LYS A 42 -16.58 -12.94 -10.77
C LYS A 42 -15.84 -11.77 -10.10
N GLY A 43 -15.59 -11.88 -8.80
CA GLY A 43 -14.71 -10.97 -8.08
C GLY A 43 -13.25 -11.37 -8.23
N ASN A 44 -12.33 -10.54 -7.75
CA ASN A 44 -10.89 -10.81 -7.83
C ASN A 44 -10.39 -11.85 -6.80
N LYS A 45 -11.29 -12.56 -6.09
CA LYS A 45 -10.90 -13.54 -5.06
C LYS A 45 -10.00 -14.67 -5.59
N PRO A 46 -10.21 -15.22 -6.81
CA PRO A 46 -9.30 -16.20 -7.40
C PRO A 46 -7.92 -15.62 -7.74
N ASN A 47 -7.84 -14.31 -7.97
CA ASN A 47 -6.61 -13.58 -8.28
C ASN A 47 -6.11 -12.80 -7.05
N ALA A 48 -6.49 -13.23 -5.84
CA ALA A 48 -5.98 -12.62 -4.62
C ALA A 48 -4.47 -12.87 -4.56
N SER A 49 -3.70 -11.84 -4.18
CA SER A 49 -2.28 -12.02 -3.91
C SER A 49 -2.12 -13.01 -2.75
N VAL A 50 -1.40 -14.10 -3.00
CA VAL A 50 -0.99 -15.04 -1.95
C VAL A 50 0.29 -14.51 -1.33
N ALA A 51 0.45 -14.69 -0.02
CA ALA A 51 1.71 -14.37 0.65
C ALA A 51 2.82 -15.30 0.14
N LEU A 52 4.04 -14.77 0.01
CA LEU A 52 5.19 -15.58 -0.35
C LEU A 52 5.44 -16.62 0.76
N SER A 53 5.71 -17.85 0.37
CA SER A 53 6.15 -18.89 1.30
C SER A 53 7.58 -18.65 1.76
N GLU A 54 7.97 -19.26 2.88
CA GLU A 54 9.35 -19.21 3.36
C GLU A 54 10.33 -19.78 2.33
N ASP A 55 9.95 -20.85 1.62
CA ASP A 55 10.74 -21.44 0.55
C ASP A 55 10.93 -20.49 -0.64
N GLU A 56 9.89 -19.74 -1.00
CA GLU A 56 9.99 -18.72 -2.06
C GLU A 56 10.91 -17.59 -1.64
N VAL A 57 10.81 -17.12 -0.39
CA VAL A 57 11.72 -16.10 0.15
C VAL A 57 13.15 -16.61 0.17
N LYS A 58 13.37 -17.85 0.62
CA LYS A 58 14.70 -18.49 0.62
C LYS A 58 15.27 -18.56 -0.79
N LEU A 59 14.46 -18.96 -1.77
CA LEU A 59 14.86 -19.01 -3.18
C LEU A 59 15.27 -17.63 -3.72
N LEU A 60 14.64 -16.54 -3.27
CA LEU A 60 15.03 -15.18 -3.67
C LEU A 60 16.41 -14.79 -3.13
N TYR A 61 16.76 -15.21 -1.91
CA TYR A 61 18.10 -15.03 -1.34
C TYR A 61 19.14 -15.92 -2.05
N GLU A 62 18.81 -17.19 -2.30
CA GLU A 62 19.69 -18.12 -3.03
C GLU A 62 19.99 -17.65 -4.46
N LYS A 63 19.03 -16.99 -5.11
CA LYS A 63 19.18 -16.40 -6.43
C LYS A 63 19.82 -15.00 -6.43
N GLU A 64 20.28 -14.54 -5.27
CA GLU A 64 20.90 -13.21 -5.11
C GLU A 64 19.99 -12.04 -5.55
N LEU A 65 18.67 -12.26 -5.60
CA LEU A 65 17.67 -11.21 -5.87
C LEU A 65 17.40 -10.38 -4.61
N LEU A 66 17.61 -11.02 -3.46
CA LEU A 66 17.69 -10.42 -2.14
C LEU A 66 19.06 -10.74 -1.55
N GLY A 67 19.59 -9.83 -0.75
CA GLY A 67 20.84 -9.97 -0.02
C GLY A 67 21.73 -8.75 -0.21
N ILE A 68 23.03 -8.96 -0.04
CA ILE A 68 24.05 -7.90 -0.11
C ILE A 68 25.00 -8.10 -1.30
N SER A 69 24.66 -9.00 -2.22
CA SER A 69 25.49 -9.39 -3.38
C SER A 69 25.67 -8.27 -4.40
N SER A 70 24.66 -7.40 -4.56
CA SER A 70 24.66 -6.28 -5.48
C SER A 70 23.89 -5.09 -4.91
N ARG A 71 24.03 -3.92 -5.55
CA ARG A 71 23.29 -2.71 -5.15
C ARG A 71 21.78 -2.91 -5.34
N GLU A 72 21.40 -3.58 -6.42
CA GLU A 72 20.04 -3.93 -6.76
C GLU A 72 19.47 -4.92 -5.75
N ALA A 73 20.20 -5.99 -5.40
CA ALA A 73 19.78 -6.96 -4.39
C ALA A 73 19.57 -6.32 -3.03
N LEU A 74 20.49 -5.43 -2.62
CA LEU A 74 20.39 -4.70 -1.36
C LEU A 74 19.14 -3.80 -1.34
N LEU A 75 18.90 -3.05 -2.42
CA LEU A 75 17.72 -2.19 -2.52
C LEU A 75 16.43 -3.01 -2.49
N ASN A 76 16.40 -4.15 -3.19
CA ASN A 76 15.29 -5.08 -3.19
C ASN A 76 15.03 -5.66 -1.80
N THR A 77 16.09 -6.00 -1.05
CA THR A 77 15.98 -6.49 0.34
C THR A 77 15.39 -5.46 1.27
N VAL A 78 15.86 -4.21 1.22
CA VAL A 78 15.29 -3.15 2.05
C VAL A 78 13.81 -2.95 1.70
N TRP A 79 13.48 -2.86 0.41
CA TRP A 79 12.09 -2.74 -0.04
C TRP A 79 11.22 -3.92 0.39
N PHE A 80 11.73 -5.15 0.25
CA PHE A 80 11.03 -6.37 0.62
C PHE A 80 10.75 -6.39 2.13
N ASN A 81 11.77 -6.19 2.96
CA ASN A 81 11.65 -6.19 4.41
C ASN A 81 10.68 -5.12 4.91
N ASN A 82 10.77 -3.91 4.36
CA ASN A 82 9.84 -2.83 4.68
C ASN A 82 8.39 -3.17 4.31
N THR A 83 8.17 -3.86 3.18
CA THR A 83 6.84 -4.27 2.73
C THR A 83 6.26 -5.37 3.64
N ILE A 84 7.05 -6.38 3.97
CA ILE A 84 6.59 -7.55 4.72
C ILE A 84 6.45 -7.24 6.22
N HIS A 85 7.41 -6.54 6.82
CA HIS A 85 7.45 -6.33 8.27
C HIS A 85 6.74 -5.04 8.72
N PHE A 86 6.81 -3.97 7.91
CA PHE A 86 6.17 -2.69 8.26
C PHE A 86 4.87 -2.42 7.48
N GLY A 87 4.51 -3.31 6.55
CA GLY A 87 3.25 -3.20 5.81
C GLY A 87 3.19 -2.02 4.85
N LEU A 88 4.34 -1.46 4.44
CA LEU A 88 4.40 -0.35 3.50
C LEU A 88 3.93 -0.78 2.11
N ARG A 89 3.00 -0.02 1.55
CA ARG A 89 2.34 -0.26 0.27
C ARG A 89 2.69 0.84 -0.73
N GLY A 90 3.31 0.42 -1.82
CA GLY A 90 3.56 1.26 -2.99
C GLY A 90 4.68 2.28 -2.83
N CYS A 91 5.08 2.90 -3.95
CA CYS A 91 6.33 3.67 -4.02
C CYS A 91 6.37 4.95 -3.21
N LYS A 92 5.22 5.52 -2.82
CA LYS A 92 5.22 6.76 -2.03
C LYS A 92 5.64 6.47 -0.59
N GLU A 93 5.04 5.48 0.05
CA GLU A 93 5.32 5.14 1.45
C GLU A 93 6.78 4.73 1.65
N HIS A 94 7.34 3.92 0.74
CA HIS A 94 8.75 3.56 0.78
C HIS A 94 9.71 4.75 0.59
N ARG A 95 9.35 5.72 -0.26
CA ARG A 95 10.20 6.92 -0.49
C ARG A 95 10.09 7.96 0.61
N ASP A 96 8.96 8.00 1.31
CA ASP A 96 8.69 8.99 2.33
C ASP A 96 9.22 8.56 3.72
N ILE A 97 9.66 7.29 3.89
CA ILE A 97 10.37 6.86 5.10
C ILE A 97 11.63 7.67 5.30
N CYS A 98 11.78 8.17 6.52
CA CYS A 98 12.93 8.94 6.95
C CYS A 98 13.58 8.34 8.19
N TRP A 99 14.78 8.81 8.49
CA TRP A 99 15.44 8.52 9.75
C TRP A 99 14.56 8.92 10.94
N GLY A 100 14.49 8.05 11.94
CA GLY A 100 13.68 8.24 13.14
C GLY A 100 12.25 7.68 13.05
N ASP A 101 11.78 7.28 11.87
CA ASP A 101 10.48 6.61 11.73
C ASP A 101 10.55 5.13 12.14
N VAL A 102 11.72 4.50 11.97
CA VAL A 102 12.04 3.18 12.51
C VAL A 102 12.96 3.33 13.71
N LYS A 103 12.59 2.74 14.85
CA LYS A 103 13.37 2.81 16.10
C LYS A 103 13.60 1.42 16.68
N PRO A 104 14.81 1.14 17.22
CA PRO A 104 15.02 -0.05 18.02
C PRO A 104 14.26 0.08 19.35
N ARG A 105 13.65 -1.03 19.77
CA ARG A 105 12.91 -1.17 21.02
C ARG A 105 13.30 -2.48 21.68
N LYS A 106 12.93 -2.62 22.96
CA LYS A 106 13.04 -3.86 23.71
C LYS A 106 11.69 -4.21 24.30
N ASN A 107 11.32 -5.48 24.24
CA ASN A 107 10.12 -5.96 24.92
C ASN A 107 10.40 -6.23 26.41
N ALA A 108 9.38 -6.65 27.16
CA ALA A 108 9.52 -6.95 28.60
C ALA A 108 10.51 -8.08 28.90
N ASN A 109 10.77 -8.96 27.93
CA ASN A 109 11.73 -10.06 28.04
C ASN A 109 13.16 -9.62 27.67
N GLY A 110 13.36 -8.36 27.24
CA GLY A 110 14.65 -7.81 26.83
C GLY A 110 15.00 -8.06 25.36
N GLU A 111 14.12 -8.66 24.56
CA GLU A 111 14.34 -8.95 23.14
C GLU A 111 14.24 -7.67 22.31
N GLU A 112 15.23 -7.45 21.44
CA GLU A 112 15.30 -6.28 20.58
C GLU A 112 14.42 -6.46 19.33
N TYR A 113 13.65 -5.42 19.00
CA TYR A 113 12.85 -5.37 17.79
C TYR A 113 12.86 -3.98 17.17
N LEU A 114 12.51 -3.91 15.89
CA LEU A 114 12.32 -2.63 15.19
C LEU A 114 10.85 -2.25 15.19
N GLU A 115 10.57 -1.04 15.63
CA GLU A 115 9.23 -0.46 15.64
C GLU A 115 9.16 0.65 14.58
N TYR A 116 8.21 0.53 13.65
CA TYR A 116 7.91 1.55 12.66
C TYR A 116 6.73 2.41 13.11
N PHE A 117 6.94 3.73 13.15
CA PHE A 117 5.91 4.72 13.44
C PHE A 117 5.46 5.40 12.15
N GLU A 118 4.21 5.18 11.78
CA GLU A 118 3.61 5.92 10.67
C GLU A 118 3.48 7.41 11.06
N ARG A 119 4.00 8.30 10.20
CA ARG A 119 3.71 9.73 10.33
C ARG A 119 2.24 9.98 10.06
N GLN A 120 1.65 11.02 10.64
CA GLN A 120 0.23 11.36 10.46
C GLN A 120 -0.14 11.45 8.97
N THR A 121 -0.78 10.43 8.42
CA THR A 121 -1.39 10.46 7.09
C THR A 121 -2.89 10.79 7.21
N LYS A 122 -3.55 11.16 6.11
CA LYS A 122 -4.97 11.60 6.13
C LYS A 122 -5.94 10.57 6.74
N THR A 123 -5.52 9.30 6.84
CA THR A 123 -6.33 8.17 7.30
C THR A 123 -5.76 7.45 8.53
N SER A 124 -4.63 7.92 9.08
CA SER A 124 -3.97 7.30 10.23
C SER A 124 -3.59 8.39 11.23
N THR A 125 -4.26 8.39 12.38
CA THR A 125 -3.95 9.26 13.51
C THR A 125 -2.69 8.73 14.19
N GLY A 126 -1.54 8.80 13.52
CA GLY A 126 -0.26 8.47 14.14
C GLY A 126 -0.02 9.46 15.27
N ASP A 127 -0.38 9.13 16.51
CA ASP A 127 -0.30 10.07 17.65
C ASP A 127 1.17 10.43 17.94
N ASN A 128 1.65 11.44 17.22
CA ASN A 128 2.87 12.14 17.52
C ASN A 128 2.49 13.58 17.91
N PRO A 129 2.46 13.90 19.22
CA PRO A 129 2.11 15.25 19.69
C PRO A 129 3.11 16.34 19.25
N ARG A 130 4.21 15.97 18.56
CA ARG A 130 5.17 16.91 17.96
C ARG A 130 4.94 17.14 16.47
N ASP A 131 4.04 16.40 15.82
CA ASP A 131 3.74 16.52 14.40
C ASP A 131 2.60 17.53 14.17
N VAL A 132 2.89 18.80 14.44
CA VAL A 132 2.00 19.92 14.12
C VAL A 132 2.17 20.25 12.63
N ARG A 133 1.19 19.85 11.81
CA ARG A 133 1.06 20.39 10.44
C ARG A 133 0.84 21.90 10.54
N LYS A 134 1.78 22.68 9.97
CA LYS A 134 1.54 24.09 9.62
C LYS A 134 0.71 24.18 8.34
#